data_AF-A0A7V3N0U6-F1
#
_entry.id   AF-A0A7V3N0U6-F1
#
_cell.length_a   1.000
_cell.length_b   1.000
_cell.length_c   1.000
_cell.angle_alpha   90.00
_cell.angle_beta   90.00
_cell.angle_gamma   90.00
#
_symmetry.space_group_name_H-M   'P 1'
#
loop_
_entity.id
_entity.type
_entity.pdbx_description
1 polymer ?
#
loop_
_entity_poly.entity_id
_entity_poly.type
_entity_poly.pdbx_seq_one_letter_code
_entity_poly.pdbx_strand_id
1 'polypeptide(L)'
;MYRRIMLAGLAGGGLVATALLQAAAALADAPGANSADAFTIGSNTFDPYYINSSGAEVQGWAPLTQISVASPLWELAEPVDNQYLDVSSANAVDIGTINVNDYVANVLGMTDTSLTVAAVTPASGDTSAQAAELPAVGTVYDVFNLGHGVANVYTATAGAHGTVTDTLVTPLGGIDLSPLVSGIDAAVPLQPGDAFTGLVGHTSAGNSEAFAIGNITFDPFTIGSSGTEVPGFATVALSVTTPPVLLVGGGSAGNPASATAYVLATQSFDVYNGTSPSAVDVGTITTAEDVTNLLGMTNTELVVRGTTAASGDTGAQAAELPAVGTVYDVFNLGHGVANVYTATAGAHGTVTDTLVSPLGGIDLSPLVSGIDAAVPLQPGDAFTALVGH
;
A
#
# COMPACT_ATOMS: atom_id res chain seq x y z
N MET A 1 -14.06 -45.53 54.25
CA MET A 1 -13.15 -46.68 54.12
C MET A 1 -12.34 -46.53 52.84
N TYR A 2 -11.09 -46.11 52.97
CA TYR A 2 -10.12 -46.06 51.89
C TYR A 2 -9.61 -47.48 51.59
N ARG A 3 -9.58 -47.88 50.32
CA ARG A 3 -8.72 -48.99 49.88
C ARG A 3 -7.83 -48.52 48.73
N ARG A 4 -6.56 -48.38 49.09
CA ARG A 4 -5.41 -48.34 48.18
C ARG A 4 -5.41 -49.60 47.32
N ILE A 5 -5.21 -49.44 46.02
CA ILE A 5 -4.50 -50.44 45.22
C ILE A 5 -3.14 -49.84 44.93
N MET A 6 -2.14 -50.32 45.66
CA MET A 6 -0.76 -50.29 45.18
C MET A 6 -0.58 -51.54 44.32
N LEU A 7 -0.21 -51.36 43.05
CA LEU A 7 0.56 -52.37 42.34
C LEU A 7 1.87 -51.71 41.92
N ALA A 8 2.95 -52.17 42.54
CA ALA A 8 4.31 -51.84 42.20
C ALA A 8 4.82 -52.78 41.11
N GLY A 9 5.63 -52.23 40.20
CA GLY A 9 6.71 -52.97 39.55
C GLY A 9 6.38 -53.66 38.23
N LEU A 10 6.61 -52.95 37.13
CA LEU A 10 7.54 -53.46 36.12
C LEU A 10 8.38 -52.30 35.59
N ALA A 11 9.60 -52.21 36.09
CA ALA A 11 10.66 -51.38 35.55
C ALA A 11 10.99 -51.88 34.14
N GLY A 12 10.70 -51.09 33.11
CA GLY A 12 10.98 -51.50 31.72
C GLY A 12 10.42 -50.62 30.61
N GLY A 13 10.19 -49.32 30.84
CA GLY A 13 9.65 -48.41 29.80
C GLY A 13 10.11 -46.96 29.90
N GLY A 14 11.10 -46.66 30.74
CA GLY A 14 11.49 -45.30 31.16
C GLY A 14 12.25 -44.43 30.15
N LEU A 15 12.36 -44.86 28.89
CA LEU A 15 12.85 -43.99 27.80
C LEU A 15 11.79 -43.80 26.70
N VAL A 16 10.97 -44.81 26.42
CA VAL A 16 9.95 -44.74 25.36
C VAL A 16 8.70 -44.01 25.84
N ALA A 17 8.28 -44.17 27.10
CA ALA A 17 7.12 -43.47 27.64
C ALA A 17 7.40 -41.98 27.91
N THR A 18 8.61 -41.62 28.30
CA THR A 18 9.05 -40.22 28.50
C THR A 18 9.37 -39.53 27.18
N ALA A 19 9.91 -40.23 26.18
CA ALA A 19 10.08 -39.67 24.84
C ALA A 19 8.74 -39.51 24.11
N LEU A 20 7.77 -40.44 24.27
CA LEU A 20 6.41 -40.24 23.72
C LEU A 20 5.64 -39.14 24.45
N LEU A 21 5.82 -38.95 25.77
CA LEU A 21 5.18 -37.84 26.48
C LEU A 21 5.86 -36.49 26.21
N GLN A 22 7.18 -36.44 25.98
CA GLN A 22 7.86 -35.20 25.56
C GLN A 22 7.61 -34.89 24.08
N ALA A 23 7.46 -35.91 23.21
CA ALA A 23 7.04 -35.71 21.82
C ALA A 23 5.54 -35.37 21.73
N ALA A 24 4.67 -35.94 22.59
CA ALA A 24 3.26 -35.59 22.64
C ALA A 24 2.99 -34.26 23.37
N ALA A 25 3.89 -33.81 24.25
CA ALA A 25 3.87 -32.46 24.81
C ALA A 25 4.48 -31.44 23.83
N ALA A 26 5.52 -31.79 23.08
CA ALA A 26 6.06 -30.93 22.02
C ALA A 26 5.16 -30.85 20.77
N LEU A 27 4.29 -31.85 20.53
CA LEU A 27 3.20 -31.77 19.55
C LEU A 27 1.93 -31.11 20.09
N ALA A 28 1.87 -30.78 21.40
CA ALA A 28 0.71 -30.15 22.03
C ALA A 28 0.98 -28.72 22.53
N ASP A 29 2.22 -28.23 22.39
CA ASP A 29 2.65 -26.88 22.81
C ASP A 29 3.21 -26.06 21.63
N ALA A 30 2.98 -26.53 20.41
CA ALA A 30 3.03 -25.73 19.20
C ALA A 30 1.59 -25.68 18.66
N PRO A 31 1.08 -24.53 18.20
CA PRO A 31 -0.16 -24.44 17.44
C PRO A 31 0.01 -25.28 16.18
N GLY A 32 -0.40 -26.54 16.27
CA GLY A 32 -0.35 -27.43 15.13
C GLY A 32 -1.37 -26.95 14.09
N ALA A 33 -1.08 -27.20 12.81
CA ALA A 33 -1.85 -26.90 11.59
C ALA A 33 -3.34 -27.34 11.54
N ASN A 34 -3.97 -27.61 12.69
CA ASN A 34 -5.35 -28.00 12.92
C ASN A 34 -6.07 -27.10 13.95
N SER A 35 -5.58 -25.88 14.21
CA SER A 35 -6.36 -24.91 14.99
C SER A 35 -7.65 -24.53 14.23
N ALA A 36 -8.62 -23.97 14.94
CA ALA A 36 -9.88 -23.55 14.32
C ALA A 36 -9.71 -22.37 13.35
N ASP A 37 -8.62 -21.62 13.48
CA ASP A 37 -8.36 -20.37 12.75
C ASP A 37 -7.28 -20.54 11.67
N ALA A 38 -6.68 -21.73 11.55
CA ALA A 38 -5.67 -22.03 10.56
C ALA A 38 -6.22 -22.02 9.11
N PHE A 39 -5.41 -21.52 8.18
CA PHE A 39 -5.77 -21.42 6.76
C PHE A 39 -4.58 -21.74 5.85
N THR A 40 -4.84 -22.09 4.59
CA THR A 40 -3.80 -22.48 3.63
C THR A 40 -3.80 -21.55 2.42
N ILE A 41 -2.63 -21.02 2.07
CA ILE A 41 -2.39 -20.31 0.81
C ILE A 41 -1.20 -20.97 0.12
N GLY A 42 -1.42 -21.41 -1.13
CA GLY A 42 -0.41 -22.17 -1.87
C GLY A 42 -0.03 -23.46 -1.15
N SER A 43 1.26 -23.64 -0.86
CA SER A 43 1.79 -24.81 -0.16
C SER A 43 1.87 -24.64 1.37
N ASN A 44 1.59 -23.45 1.89
CA ASN A 44 1.84 -23.12 3.28
C ASN A 44 0.53 -23.02 4.04
N THR A 45 0.50 -23.60 5.24
CA THR A 45 -0.59 -23.45 6.19
C THR A 45 -0.14 -22.50 7.28
N PHE A 46 -0.97 -21.51 7.58
CA PHE A 46 -0.76 -20.45 8.54
C PHE A 46 -1.70 -20.66 9.72
N ASP A 47 -1.16 -20.58 10.93
CA ASP A 47 -1.93 -20.64 12.17
C ASP A 47 -1.75 -19.33 12.96
N PRO A 48 -2.78 -18.47 13.04
CA PRO A 48 -2.64 -17.15 13.64
C PRO A 48 -2.60 -17.19 15.17
N TYR A 49 -1.72 -16.38 15.75
CA TYR A 49 -1.73 -16.06 17.18
C TYR A 49 -1.19 -14.64 17.42
N TYR A 50 -1.44 -14.09 18.60
CA TYR A 50 -0.87 -12.82 19.02
C TYR A 50 -0.41 -12.86 20.48
N ILE A 51 0.48 -11.93 20.83
CA ILE A 51 0.91 -11.75 22.22
C ILE A 51 0.09 -10.63 22.82
N ASN A 52 -0.75 -10.94 23.82
CA ASN A 52 -1.58 -9.93 24.46
C ASN A 52 -0.76 -9.00 25.38
N SER A 53 -1.40 -7.94 25.89
CA SER A 53 -0.80 -6.97 26.82
C SER A 53 -0.17 -7.56 28.11
N SER A 54 -0.47 -8.80 28.48
CA SER A 54 0.16 -9.50 29.61
C SER A 54 1.43 -10.29 29.24
N GLY A 55 1.78 -10.31 27.95
CA GLY A 55 2.89 -11.09 27.40
C GLY A 55 2.55 -12.57 27.16
N ALA A 56 1.25 -12.93 27.21
CA ALA A 56 0.80 -14.29 26.96
C ALA A 56 0.37 -14.47 25.51
N GLU A 57 0.72 -15.62 24.94
CA GLU A 57 0.24 -16.05 23.64
C GLU A 57 -1.26 -16.35 23.69
N VAL A 58 -1.99 -15.84 22.70
CA VAL A 58 -3.41 -16.07 22.51
C VAL A 58 -3.62 -16.54 21.07
N GLN A 59 -4.25 -17.70 20.95
CA GLN A 59 -4.61 -18.29 19.66
C GLN A 59 -5.67 -17.44 18.93
N GLY A 60 -5.51 -17.33 17.61
CA GLY A 60 -6.38 -16.59 16.71
C GLY A 60 -5.84 -15.20 16.34
N TRP A 61 -6.75 -14.37 15.84
CA TRP A 61 -6.44 -13.04 15.32
C TRP A 61 -6.35 -11.97 16.42
N ALA A 62 -5.39 -11.05 16.26
CA ALA A 62 -5.27 -9.88 17.11
C ALA A 62 -6.54 -8.99 17.00
N PRO A 63 -6.98 -8.34 18.09
CA PRO A 63 -8.07 -7.38 18.01
C PRO A 63 -7.73 -6.20 17.10
N LEU A 64 -8.74 -5.67 16.41
CA LEU A 64 -8.57 -4.56 15.47
C LEU A 64 -9.04 -3.23 16.08
N THR A 65 -8.41 -2.13 15.67
CA THR A 65 -8.86 -0.75 15.89
C THR A 65 -9.17 -0.09 14.56
N GLN A 66 -10.32 0.59 14.47
CA GLN A 66 -10.69 1.35 13.28
C GLN A 66 -9.86 2.63 13.17
N ILE A 67 -9.34 2.90 11.98
CA ILE A 67 -8.54 4.09 11.66
C ILE A 67 -9.33 5.07 10.79
N SER A 68 -10.12 4.53 9.85
CA SER A 68 -10.95 5.31 8.93
C SER A 68 -12.30 4.64 8.74
N VAL A 69 -13.37 5.41 8.83
CA VAL A 69 -14.75 4.93 8.67
C VAL A 69 -15.55 5.88 7.80
N ALA A 70 -16.11 5.33 6.74
CA ALA A 70 -17.05 5.98 5.84
C ALA A 70 -18.18 4.99 5.52
N SER A 71 -18.81 4.46 6.57
CA SER A 71 -19.87 3.46 6.44
C SER A 71 -21.08 4.01 5.64
N PRO A 72 -21.72 3.20 4.79
CA PRO A 72 -21.48 1.76 4.57
C PRO A 72 -20.45 1.45 3.47
N LEU A 73 -19.72 2.46 2.98
CA LEU A 73 -18.89 2.32 1.78
C LEU A 73 -17.53 1.72 2.10
N TRP A 74 -16.88 2.21 3.16
CA TRP A 74 -15.51 1.90 3.49
C TRP A 74 -15.28 1.89 5.00
N GLU A 75 -14.56 0.90 5.50
CA GLU A 75 -13.97 0.90 6.84
C GLU A 75 -12.56 0.33 6.73
N LEU A 76 -11.60 0.93 7.45
CA LEU A 76 -10.21 0.46 7.53
C LEU A 76 -9.82 0.31 8.99
N ALA A 77 -9.20 -0.83 9.31
CA ALA A 77 -8.71 -1.14 10.64
C ALA A 77 -7.30 -1.76 10.59
N GLU A 78 -6.54 -1.53 11.66
CA GLU A 78 -5.24 -2.16 11.94
C GLU A 78 -5.31 -2.95 13.25
N PRO A 79 -4.45 -3.95 13.46
CA PRO A 79 -4.38 -4.66 14.72
C PRO A 79 -3.84 -3.75 15.85
N VAL A 80 -4.26 -4.02 17.08
CA VAL A 80 -3.73 -3.34 18.28
C VAL A 80 -2.46 -4.00 18.84
N ASP A 81 -2.21 -5.25 18.46
CA ASP A 81 -1.07 -6.07 18.85
C ASP A 81 -0.44 -6.68 17.60
N ASN A 82 0.86 -6.99 17.62
CA ASN A 82 1.50 -7.65 16.47
C ASN A 82 0.84 -9.01 16.19
N GLN A 83 0.54 -9.27 14.92
CA GLN A 83 0.05 -10.56 14.47
C GLN A 83 1.20 -11.49 14.10
N TYR A 84 1.17 -12.70 14.63
CA TYR A 84 2.09 -13.78 14.30
C TYR A 84 1.34 -14.91 13.60
N LEU A 85 2.04 -15.61 12.71
CA LEU A 85 1.53 -16.81 12.06
C LEU A 85 2.58 -17.90 12.19
N ASP A 86 2.20 -19.03 12.79
CA ASP A 86 3.00 -20.25 12.66
C ASP A 86 2.78 -20.83 11.28
N VAL A 87 3.88 -21.24 10.64
CA VAL A 87 3.89 -21.66 9.24
C VAL A 87 4.26 -23.12 9.19
N SER A 88 3.37 -23.90 8.59
CA SER A 88 3.61 -25.30 8.27
C SER A 88 3.68 -25.51 6.76
N SER A 89 4.63 -26.33 6.33
CA SER A 89 4.73 -26.76 4.92
C SER A 89 3.55 -27.69 4.52
N ALA A 90 3.45 -28.00 3.24
CA ALA A 90 2.40 -28.86 2.68
C ALA A 90 2.34 -30.28 3.29
N ASN A 91 3.40 -30.72 3.97
CA ASN A 91 3.47 -32.00 4.66
C ASN A 91 3.13 -31.89 6.17
N ALA A 92 2.53 -30.77 6.60
CA ALA A 92 2.22 -30.45 7.99
C ALA A 92 3.46 -30.46 8.91
N VAL A 93 4.62 -30.06 8.36
CA VAL A 93 5.85 -29.85 9.13
C VAL A 93 5.92 -28.37 9.48
N ASP A 94 5.99 -28.05 10.76
CA ASP A 94 6.30 -26.70 11.24
C ASP A 94 7.68 -26.27 10.70
N ILE A 95 7.70 -25.12 10.02
CA ILE A 95 8.90 -24.52 9.43
C ILE A 95 9.24 -23.18 10.10
N GLY A 96 8.46 -22.75 11.10
CA GLY A 96 8.72 -21.57 11.92
C GLY A 96 7.59 -20.56 11.90
N THR A 97 7.88 -19.35 12.38
CA THR A 97 6.89 -18.30 12.61
C THR A 97 7.23 -17.07 11.74
N ILE A 98 6.20 -16.38 11.27
CA ILE A 98 6.31 -15.05 10.69
C ILE A 98 5.56 -14.01 11.53
N ASN A 99 6.12 -12.81 11.60
CA ASN A 99 5.43 -11.61 12.08
C ASN A 99 4.94 -10.84 10.86
N VAL A 100 3.70 -10.38 10.89
CA VAL A 100 3.07 -9.67 9.77
C VAL A 100 2.57 -8.30 10.20
N ASN A 101 2.62 -7.35 9.27
CA ASN A 101 1.82 -6.14 9.34
C ASN A 101 0.51 -6.43 8.61
N ASP A 102 -0.62 -6.38 9.30
CA ASP A 102 -1.93 -6.66 8.74
C ASP A 102 -2.83 -5.42 8.68
N TYR A 103 -3.67 -5.40 7.64
CA TYR A 103 -4.73 -4.42 7.45
C TYR A 103 -6.01 -5.15 7.12
N VAL A 104 -7.11 -4.67 7.71
CA VAL A 104 -8.45 -5.18 7.41
C VAL A 104 -9.29 -4.06 6.87
N ALA A 105 -9.80 -4.24 5.66
CA ALA A 105 -10.75 -3.32 5.05
C ALA A 105 -12.14 -3.95 4.96
N ASN A 106 -13.17 -3.11 5.07
CA ASN A 106 -14.52 -3.44 4.67
C ASN A 106 -14.89 -2.56 3.48
N VAL A 107 -15.12 -3.20 2.33
CA VAL A 107 -15.48 -2.52 1.08
C VAL A 107 -16.88 -2.94 0.71
N LEU A 108 -17.84 -2.01 0.79
CA LEU A 108 -19.25 -2.27 0.45
C LEU A 108 -19.86 -3.49 1.18
N GLY A 109 -19.42 -3.76 2.42
CA GLY A 109 -19.87 -4.92 3.21
C GLY A 109 -19.06 -6.20 3.02
N MET A 110 -18.06 -6.21 2.13
CA MET A 110 -17.14 -7.34 1.91
C MET A 110 -15.84 -7.09 2.69
N THR A 111 -15.31 -8.13 3.32
CA THR A 111 -14.11 -8.03 4.14
C THR A 111 -12.88 -8.43 3.37
N ASP A 112 -11.84 -7.62 3.50
CA ASP A 112 -10.52 -7.82 2.91
C ASP A 112 -9.47 -7.86 4.01
N THR A 113 -8.49 -8.76 3.89
CA THR A 113 -7.38 -8.87 4.85
C THR A 113 -6.08 -9.04 4.11
N SER A 114 -5.22 -8.04 4.24
CA SER A 114 -3.88 -8.01 3.67
C SER A 114 -2.85 -8.22 4.78
N LEU A 115 -1.86 -9.06 4.52
CA LEU A 115 -0.80 -9.47 5.44
C LEU A 115 0.55 -9.28 4.75
N THR A 116 1.39 -8.39 5.27
CA THR A 116 2.75 -8.18 4.77
C THR A 116 3.77 -8.77 5.74
N VAL A 117 4.61 -9.70 5.28
CA VAL A 117 5.63 -10.35 6.10
C VAL A 117 6.68 -9.32 6.55
N ALA A 118 6.70 -9.02 7.84
CA ALA A 118 7.61 -8.05 8.44
C ALA A 118 8.90 -8.72 8.97
N ALA A 119 8.78 -9.93 9.53
CA ALA A 119 9.92 -10.70 10.03
C ALA A 119 9.66 -12.20 9.98
N VAL A 120 10.74 -12.98 9.95
CA VAL A 120 10.72 -14.44 9.84
C VAL A 120 11.62 -15.04 10.92
N THR A 121 11.12 -16.05 11.63
CA THR A 121 11.85 -16.82 12.63
C THR A 121 11.75 -18.31 12.29
N PRO A 122 12.79 -18.92 11.71
CA PRO A 122 12.76 -20.35 11.39
C PRO A 122 12.64 -21.24 12.63
N ALA A 123 12.05 -22.41 12.46
CA ALA A 123 11.92 -23.38 13.55
C ALA A 123 13.31 -23.88 14.00
N SER A 124 13.43 -24.18 15.30
CA SER A 124 14.71 -24.59 15.87
C SER A 124 15.15 -25.96 15.31
N GLY A 125 16.36 -26.02 14.77
CA GLY A 125 16.90 -27.26 14.20
C GLY A 125 16.64 -27.43 12.70
N ASP A 126 15.97 -26.47 12.06
CA ASP A 126 15.79 -26.47 10.62
C ASP A 126 17.11 -26.31 9.87
N THR A 127 17.21 -27.01 8.75
CA THR A 127 18.26 -26.79 7.77
C THR A 127 18.01 -25.47 7.02
N SER A 128 19.05 -24.89 6.42
CA SER A 128 18.89 -23.69 5.58
C SER A 128 17.94 -23.89 4.41
N ALA A 129 17.71 -25.13 3.96
CA ALA A 129 16.74 -25.45 2.92
C ALA A 129 15.30 -25.38 3.44
N GLN A 130 15.04 -25.88 4.65
CA GLN A 130 13.72 -25.80 5.29
C GLN A 130 13.38 -24.36 5.69
N ALA A 131 14.35 -23.64 6.25
CA ALA A 131 14.17 -22.22 6.57
C ALA A 131 13.90 -21.35 5.32
N ALA A 132 14.31 -21.82 4.13
CA ALA A 132 14.03 -21.14 2.87
C ALA A 132 12.61 -21.42 2.33
N GLU A 133 11.84 -22.32 2.94
CA GLU A 133 10.42 -22.54 2.63
C GLU A 133 9.52 -21.48 3.28
N LEU A 134 10.03 -20.75 4.28
CA LEU A 134 9.31 -19.63 4.88
C LEU A 134 9.13 -18.49 3.86
N PRO A 135 7.99 -17.79 3.92
CA PRO A 135 7.78 -16.59 3.10
C PRO A 135 8.90 -15.56 3.30
N ALA A 136 9.36 -14.95 2.21
CA ALA A 136 10.36 -13.88 2.29
C ALA A 136 9.78 -12.62 2.93
N VAL A 137 10.61 -11.87 3.67
CA VAL A 137 10.23 -10.55 4.20
C VAL A 137 9.80 -9.62 3.05
N GLY A 138 8.67 -8.95 3.22
CA GLY A 138 8.01 -8.12 2.22
C GLY A 138 6.97 -8.86 1.37
N THR A 139 6.86 -10.20 1.48
CA THR A 139 5.80 -10.96 0.80
C THR A 139 4.43 -10.48 1.31
N VAL A 140 3.51 -10.25 0.39
CA VAL A 140 2.13 -9.85 0.69
C VAL A 140 1.20 -11.01 0.38
N TYR A 141 0.35 -11.34 1.34
CA TYR A 141 -0.81 -12.20 1.16
C TYR A 141 -2.06 -11.37 1.34
N ASP A 142 -3.04 -11.56 0.49
CA ASP A 142 -4.31 -10.85 0.59
C ASP A 142 -5.47 -11.80 0.31
N VAL A 143 -6.53 -11.68 1.12
CA VAL A 143 -7.75 -12.46 0.97
C VAL A 143 -8.96 -11.54 1.00
N PHE A 144 -9.52 -11.29 -0.17
CA PHE A 144 -10.77 -10.55 -0.32
C PHE A 144 -11.98 -11.49 -0.32
N ASN A 145 -12.75 -11.48 0.76
CA ASN A 145 -13.94 -12.31 0.91
C ASN A 145 -15.16 -11.66 0.25
N LEU A 146 -15.50 -12.17 -0.94
CA LEU A 146 -16.66 -11.75 -1.74
C LEU A 146 -17.99 -12.36 -1.23
N GLY A 147 -17.93 -13.20 -0.20
CA GLY A 147 -19.08 -13.87 0.41
C GLY A 147 -19.46 -15.18 -0.29
N HIS A 148 -20.40 -15.92 0.32
CA HIS A 148 -20.97 -17.15 -0.23
C HIS A 148 -19.96 -18.25 -0.64
N GLY A 149 -18.80 -18.29 0.03
CA GLY A 149 -17.73 -19.25 -0.28
C GLY A 149 -16.90 -18.88 -1.52
N VAL A 150 -16.97 -17.62 -1.94
CA VAL A 150 -16.13 -17.04 -2.99
C VAL A 150 -15.16 -16.06 -2.35
N ALA A 151 -13.86 -16.19 -2.66
CA ALA A 151 -12.83 -15.28 -2.20
C ALA A 151 -11.78 -15.08 -3.30
N ASN A 152 -11.21 -13.89 -3.38
CA ASN A 152 -10.02 -13.64 -4.17
C ASN A 152 -8.81 -13.80 -3.25
N VAL A 153 -7.81 -14.57 -3.68
CA VAL A 153 -6.59 -14.81 -2.92
C VAL A 153 -5.42 -14.33 -3.75
N TYR A 154 -4.85 -13.21 -3.33
CA TYR A 154 -3.73 -12.57 -3.97
C TYR A 154 -2.44 -12.86 -3.18
N THR A 155 -1.32 -13.00 -3.88
CA THR A 155 0.00 -13.12 -3.27
C THR A 155 1.03 -12.43 -4.14
N ALA A 156 1.86 -11.58 -3.53
CA ALA A 156 3.04 -10.99 -4.14
C ALA A 156 4.28 -11.37 -3.34
N THR A 157 5.20 -12.11 -3.95
CA THR A 157 6.44 -12.49 -3.28
C THR A 157 7.51 -11.41 -3.46
N ALA A 158 8.23 -11.10 -2.38
CA ALA A 158 9.27 -10.09 -2.43
C ALA A 158 10.56 -10.57 -3.12
N GLY A 159 11.33 -9.62 -3.67
CA GLY A 159 12.68 -9.81 -4.18
C GLY A 159 12.81 -9.69 -5.70
N ALA A 160 14.04 -9.79 -6.21
CA ALA A 160 14.36 -9.57 -7.63
C ALA A 160 13.69 -10.56 -8.61
N HIS A 161 13.15 -11.66 -8.08
CA HIS A 161 12.39 -12.67 -8.81
C HIS A 161 11.01 -12.89 -8.18
N GLY A 162 10.48 -11.84 -7.54
CA GLY A 162 9.13 -11.81 -7.02
C GLY A 162 8.11 -12.16 -8.09
N THR A 163 7.01 -12.76 -7.66
CA THR A 163 5.91 -13.20 -8.50
C THR A 163 4.61 -12.72 -7.90
N VAL A 164 3.73 -12.21 -8.75
CA VAL A 164 2.34 -11.92 -8.40
C VAL A 164 1.48 -13.09 -8.85
N THR A 165 0.71 -13.66 -7.92
CA THR A 165 -0.33 -14.66 -8.20
C THR A 165 -1.66 -14.17 -7.67
N ASP A 166 -2.72 -14.48 -8.40
CA ASP A 166 -4.08 -14.15 -7.99
C ASP A 166 -5.03 -15.28 -8.38
N THR A 167 -5.79 -15.79 -7.41
CA THR A 167 -6.73 -16.87 -7.61
C THR A 167 -8.10 -16.51 -7.06
N LEU A 168 -9.12 -16.51 -7.93
CA LEU A 168 -10.50 -16.50 -7.48
C LEU A 168 -10.89 -17.92 -7.05
N VAL A 169 -10.99 -18.12 -5.74
CA VAL A 169 -11.44 -19.35 -5.11
C VAL A 169 -12.96 -19.38 -5.13
N THR A 170 -13.53 -20.45 -5.69
CA THR A 170 -14.98 -20.69 -5.71
C THR A 170 -15.29 -22.09 -5.21
N PRO A 171 -16.56 -22.40 -4.87
CA PRO A 171 -16.96 -23.76 -4.53
C PRO A 171 -16.76 -24.79 -5.65
N LEU A 172 -16.54 -24.34 -6.89
CA LEU A 172 -16.34 -25.20 -8.07
C LEU A 172 -14.85 -25.40 -8.42
N GLY A 173 -13.95 -24.69 -7.73
CA GLY A 173 -12.51 -24.69 -8.00
C GLY A 173 -11.92 -23.28 -8.06
N GLY A 174 -10.60 -23.21 -8.18
CA GLY A 174 -9.85 -21.96 -8.35
C GLY A 174 -9.75 -21.53 -9.81
N ILE A 175 -9.88 -20.22 -10.05
CA ILE A 175 -9.67 -19.59 -11.36
C ILE A 175 -8.43 -18.69 -11.23
N ASP A 176 -7.42 -18.93 -12.05
CA ASP A 176 -6.21 -18.11 -12.09
C ASP A 176 -6.47 -16.77 -12.77
N LEU A 177 -6.31 -15.70 -12.00
CA LEU A 177 -6.44 -14.31 -12.42
C LEU A 177 -5.09 -13.59 -12.51
N SER A 178 -3.98 -14.27 -12.19
CA SER A 178 -2.62 -13.71 -12.21
C SER A 178 -2.29 -12.93 -13.50
N PRO A 179 -2.71 -13.37 -14.72
CA PRO A 179 -2.47 -12.62 -15.95
C PRO A 179 -3.14 -11.24 -16.02
N LEU A 180 -4.19 -11.00 -15.21
CA LEU A 180 -4.90 -9.72 -15.16
C LEU A 180 -4.23 -8.73 -14.21
N VAL A 181 -3.46 -9.21 -13.24
CA VAL A 181 -2.95 -8.40 -12.13
C VAL A 181 -1.43 -8.47 -11.98
N SER A 182 -0.73 -9.08 -12.94
CA SER A 182 0.73 -9.24 -12.89
C SER A 182 1.52 -7.92 -12.82
N GLY A 183 0.87 -6.79 -13.16
CA GLY A 183 1.44 -5.45 -13.02
C GLY A 183 1.16 -4.77 -11.69
N ILE A 184 0.41 -5.41 -10.79
CA ILE A 184 0.05 -4.92 -9.46
C ILE A 184 0.86 -5.74 -8.48
N ASP A 185 2.00 -5.22 -8.04
CA ASP A 185 2.89 -5.87 -7.09
C ASP A 185 2.87 -5.12 -5.77
N ALA A 186 2.13 -5.64 -4.79
CA ALA A 186 2.03 -5.03 -3.47
C ALA A 186 3.28 -5.26 -2.60
N ALA A 187 4.24 -6.10 -3.04
CA ALA A 187 5.50 -6.32 -2.33
C ALA A 187 6.54 -5.24 -2.66
N VAL A 188 6.26 -4.33 -3.61
CA VAL A 188 7.13 -3.21 -3.96
C VAL A 188 6.48 -1.86 -3.60
N PRO A 189 7.28 -0.85 -3.20
CA PRO A 189 6.79 0.51 -3.04
C PRO A 189 6.21 1.07 -4.34
N LEU A 190 5.23 1.98 -4.22
CA LEU A 190 4.63 2.64 -5.37
C LEU A 190 5.65 3.56 -6.06
N GLN A 191 5.54 3.65 -7.38
CA GLN A 191 6.36 4.52 -8.22
C GLN A 191 5.49 5.68 -8.73
N PRO A 192 5.57 6.88 -8.13
CA PRO A 192 4.74 8.01 -8.57
C PRO A 192 4.94 8.38 -10.04
N GLY A 193 6.16 8.18 -10.56
CA GLY A 193 6.52 8.38 -11.96
C GLY A 193 5.66 7.59 -12.95
N ASP A 194 5.07 6.45 -12.54
CA ASP A 194 4.24 5.62 -13.40
C ASP A 194 2.99 6.37 -13.89
N ALA A 195 2.45 7.28 -13.08
CA ALA A 195 1.33 8.13 -13.46
C ALA A 195 1.68 9.05 -14.65
N PHE A 196 2.93 9.50 -14.74
CA PHE A 196 3.38 10.49 -15.72
C PHE A 196 3.95 9.87 -17.00
N THR A 197 3.97 8.55 -17.15
CA THR A 197 4.57 7.87 -18.32
C THR A 197 3.98 8.34 -19.66
N GLY A 198 2.68 8.65 -19.70
CA GLY A 198 2.03 9.24 -20.88
C GLY A 198 2.48 10.69 -21.16
N LEU A 199 3.12 11.36 -20.21
CA LEU A 199 3.49 12.77 -20.24
C LEU A 199 4.99 13.04 -20.47
N VAL A 200 5.88 12.10 -20.17
CA VAL A 200 7.36 12.24 -20.27
C VAL A 200 7.87 12.65 -21.67
N GLY A 201 7.10 12.38 -22.74
CA GLY A 201 7.43 12.81 -24.11
C GLY A 201 6.97 14.22 -24.51
N HIS A 202 6.27 14.94 -23.63
CA HIS A 202 5.71 16.27 -23.93
C HIS A 202 6.68 17.42 -23.67
N THR A 203 7.88 17.12 -23.18
CA THR A 203 8.94 18.09 -22.96
C THR A 203 10.29 17.55 -23.44
N SER A 204 11.22 18.48 -23.64
CA SER A 204 12.63 18.23 -23.91
C SER A 204 13.54 19.07 -23.00
N ALA A 205 12.94 19.72 -22.00
CA ALA A 205 13.64 20.32 -20.87
C ALA A 205 13.77 19.30 -19.72
N GLY A 206 14.74 19.52 -18.84
CA GLY A 206 14.96 18.66 -17.67
C GLY A 206 15.62 17.32 -18.00
N ASN A 207 15.48 16.37 -17.08
CA ASN A 207 16.01 15.01 -17.18
C ASN A 207 15.05 14.06 -17.93
N SER A 208 15.37 12.76 -17.97
CA SER A 208 14.59 11.76 -18.73
C SER A 208 13.22 11.42 -18.15
N GLU A 209 12.94 11.82 -16.90
CA GLU A 209 11.67 11.64 -16.21
C GLU A 209 10.87 12.95 -16.13
N ALA A 210 11.39 14.04 -16.70
CA ALA A 210 10.68 15.29 -16.81
C ALA A 210 9.39 15.13 -17.63
N PHE A 211 8.32 15.79 -17.18
CA PHE A 211 7.03 15.79 -17.86
C PHE A 211 6.46 17.20 -17.93
N ALA A 212 5.51 17.44 -18.84
CA ALA A 212 4.85 18.73 -18.97
C ALA A 212 3.34 18.64 -18.74
N ILE A 213 2.81 19.63 -18.02
CA ILE A 213 1.38 19.91 -17.92
C ILE A 213 1.17 21.31 -18.51
N GLY A 214 0.47 21.36 -19.66
CA GLY A 214 0.35 22.59 -20.43
C GLY A 214 1.73 23.09 -20.92
N ASN A 215 2.11 24.30 -20.53
CA ASN A 215 3.40 24.92 -20.89
C ASN A 215 4.42 24.88 -19.75
N ILE A 216 4.14 24.18 -18.65
CA ILE A 216 5.05 24.06 -17.51
C ILE A 216 5.67 22.68 -17.53
N THR A 217 7.00 22.61 -17.43
CA THR A 217 7.74 21.35 -17.26
C THR A 217 8.09 21.16 -15.80
N PHE A 218 7.87 19.96 -15.30
CA PHE A 218 8.29 19.48 -13.98
C PHE A 218 9.39 18.45 -14.17
N ASP A 219 10.54 18.69 -13.55
CA ASP A 219 11.68 17.80 -13.60
C ASP A 219 11.94 17.20 -12.21
N PRO A 220 11.56 15.93 -11.96
CA PRO A 220 11.61 15.34 -10.63
C PRO A 220 13.06 15.12 -10.19
N PHE A 221 13.32 15.38 -8.91
CA PHE A 221 14.57 14.99 -8.27
C PHE A 221 14.38 14.69 -6.78
N THR A 222 15.32 13.93 -6.22
CA THR A 222 15.42 13.67 -4.79
C THR A 222 16.75 14.18 -4.24
N ILE A 223 16.82 14.42 -2.93
CA ILE A 223 18.09 14.75 -2.27
C ILE A 223 18.65 13.47 -1.65
N GLY A 224 19.73 12.95 -2.23
CA GLY A 224 20.42 11.77 -1.72
C GLY A 224 21.04 12.01 -0.33
N SER A 225 21.49 10.94 0.32
CA SER A 225 22.08 10.99 1.68
C SER A 225 23.35 11.85 1.78
N SER A 226 24.02 12.11 0.66
CA SER A 226 25.15 13.05 0.51
C SER A 226 24.73 14.52 0.38
N GLY A 227 23.43 14.83 0.36
CA GLY A 227 22.91 16.17 0.09
C GLY A 227 22.94 16.58 -1.38
N THR A 228 23.17 15.63 -2.28
CA THR A 228 23.22 15.87 -3.74
C THR A 228 21.89 15.53 -4.38
N GLU A 229 21.48 16.33 -5.36
CA GLU A 229 20.33 16.02 -6.21
C GLU A 229 20.57 14.74 -7.00
N VAL A 230 19.57 13.87 -6.98
CA VAL A 230 19.50 12.65 -7.77
C VAL A 230 18.27 12.78 -8.66
N PRO A 231 18.45 12.82 -10.00
CA PRO A 231 17.36 12.86 -10.95
C PRO A 231 16.35 11.73 -10.72
N GLY A 232 15.07 12.08 -10.82
CA GLY A 232 13.95 11.15 -10.82
C GLY A 232 13.06 11.18 -9.58
N PHE A 233 12.03 10.34 -9.61
CA PHE A 233 11.05 10.21 -8.52
C PHE A 233 11.58 9.40 -7.33
N ALA A 234 11.17 9.80 -6.12
CA ALA A 234 11.25 8.94 -4.95
C ALA A 234 10.17 7.85 -5.00
N THR A 235 10.48 6.66 -4.49
CA THR A 235 9.45 5.63 -4.28
C THR A 235 8.62 5.96 -3.05
N VAL A 236 7.33 5.64 -3.06
CA VAL A 236 6.42 5.89 -1.93
C VAL A 236 6.03 4.59 -1.24
N ALA A 237 6.24 4.53 0.08
CA ALA A 237 5.87 3.37 0.87
C ALA A 237 4.34 3.20 0.94
N LEU A 238 3.89 1.96 0.88
CA LEU A 238 2.48 1.61 1.00
C LEU A 238 1.97 1.91 2.41
N SER A 239 0.79 2.53 2.49
CA SER A 239 0.07 2.87 3.72
C SER A 239 -1.27 2.14 3.83
N VAL A 240 -1.91 1.82 2.71
CA VAL A 240 -3.09 0.95 2.65
C VAL A 240 -2.89 -0.05 1.52
N THR A 241 -3.10 -1.33 1.81
CA THR A 241 -2.93 -2.43 0.84
C THR A 241 -4.18 -3.29 0.83
N THR A 242 -4.91 -3.25 -0.29
CA THR A 242 -6.06 -4.13 -0.60
C THR A 242 -5.90 -4.65 -2.05
N PRO A 243 -4.79 -5.32 -2.38
CA PRO A 243 -4.55 -5.81 -3.75
C PRO A 243 -5.58 -6.88 -4.16
N PRO A 244 -5.84 -7.05 -5.47
CA PRO A 244 -5.37 -6.24 -6.59
C PRO A 244 -6.21 -4.98 -6.80
N VAL A 245 -7.11 -4.63 -5.89
CA VAL A 245 -8.09 -3.55 -6.09
C VAL A 245 -7.46 -2.18 -5.87
N LEU A 246 -6.87 -1.96 -4.72
CA LEU A 246 -6.41 -0.64 -4.30
C LEU A 246 -5.11 -0.75 -3.48
N LEU A 247 -4.11 0.00 -3.90
CA LEU A 247 -2.89 0.27 -3.14
C LEU A 247 -2.78 1.79 -2.96
N VAL A 248 -2.45 2.26 -1.76
CA VAL A 248 -2.27 3.69 -1.48
C VAL A 248 -0.95 3.88 -0.73
N GLY A 249 -0.23 4.94 -1.07
CA GLY A 249 0.95 5.41 -0.36
C GLY A 249 0.95 6.93 -0.26
N GLY A 250 1.76 7.47 0.65
CA GLY A 250 1.73 8.89 0.97
C GLY A 250 0.65 9.20 1.99
N GLY A 251 0.12 10.41 1.98
CA GLY A 251 -0.92 10.90 2.86
C GLY A 251 -0.46 12.09 3.70
N SER A 252 -1.43 12.86 4.19
CA SER A 252 -1.18 13.98 5.10
C SER A 252 -2.19 14.06 6.24
N ALA A 253 -1.71 14.49 7.41
CA ALA A 253 -2.56 14.86 8.53
C ALA A 253 -2.66 16.40 8.60
N GLY A 254 -3.83 16.92 8.23
CA GLY A 254 -4.10 18.35 8.14
C GLY A 254 -4.16 18.85 6.70
N ASN A 255 -3.91 20.14 6.47
CA ASN A 255 -3.85 20.71 5.13
C ASN A 255 -2.47 20.38 4.49
N PRO A 256 -2.40 19.57 3.41
CA PRO A 256 -1.13 19.18 2.80
C PRO A 256 -0.27 20.36 2.35
N ALA A 257 -0.88 21.48 1.93
CA ALA A 257 -0.18 22.69 1.52
C ALA A 257 0.50 23.43 2.69
N SER A 258 0.15 23.12 3.94
CA SER A 258 0.74 23.77 5.11
C SER A 258 2.15 23.23 5.38
N ALA A 259 3.09 24.14 5.60
CA ALA A 259 4.46 23.81 6.04
C ALA A 259 4.49 23.08 7.41
N THR A 260 3.42 23.19 8.22
CA THR A 260 3.31 22.53 9.52
C THR A 260 2.53 21.22 9.50
N ALA A 261 1.94 20.85 8.35
CA ALA A 261 1.24 19.57 8.23
C ALA A 261 2.24 18.41 8.23
N TYR A 262 1.82 17.31 8.85
CA TYR A 262 2.55 16.06 8.78
C TYR A 262 2.21 15.38 7.45
N VAL A 263 3.23 15.09 6.64
CA VAL A 263 3.10 14.45 5.33
C VAL A 263 3.98 13.22 5.31
N LEU A 264 3.49 12.13 4.74
CA LEU A 264 4.17 10.84 4.72
C LEU A 264 5.15 10.70 3.56
N ALA A 265 4.91 11.42 2.46
CA ALA A 265 5.79 11.47 1.29
C ALA A 265 5.89 12.90 0.74
N THR A 266 7.05 13.22 0.16
CA THR A 266 7.30 14.49 -0.52
C THR A 266 8.18 14.28 -1.73
N GLN A 267 7.88 15.00 -2.81
CA GLN A 267 8.65 15.01 -4.04
C GLN A 267 9.05 16.46 -4.38
N SER A 268 10.29 16.63 -4.85
CA SER A 268 10.79 17.92 -5.34
C SER A 268 10.89 17.92 -6.86
N PHE A 269 10.72 19.10 -7.44
CA PHE A 269 10.82 19.31 -8.88
C PHE A 269 11.56 20.61 -9.18
N ASP A 270 12.44 20.59 -10.17
CA ASP A 270 12.79 21.80 -10.90
C ASP A 270 11.64 22.14 -11.84
N VAL A 271 11.31 23.42 -11.95
CA VAL A 271 10.18 23.90 -12.75
C VAL A 271 10.72 24.77 -13.86
N TYR A 272 10.33 24.45 -15.09
CA TYR A 272 10.67 25.26 -16.26
C TYR A 272 9.43 25.86 -16.90
N ASN A 273 9.53 27.13 -17.28
CA ASN A 273 8.55 27.77 -18.14
C ASN A 273 8.87 27.44 -19.62
N GLY A 274 8.07 26.55 -20.18
CA GLY A 274 8.21 26.00 -21.54
C GLY A 274 8.56 24.52 -21.56
N THR A 275 8.49 23.93 -22.75
CA THR A 275 8.74 22.49 -23.00
C THR A 275 9.91 22.22 -23.95
N SER A 276 10.58 23.27 -24.44
CA SER A 276 11.73 23.14 -25.34
C SER A 276 13.04 22.98 -24.55
N PRO A 277 14.16 22.60 -25.19
CA PRO A 277 15.46 22.50 -24.49
C PRO A 277 15.99 23.85 -23.99
N SER A 278 15.35 24.95 -24.37
CA SER A 278 15.66 26.31 -23.93
C SER A 278 14.60 26.87 -22.98
N ALA A 279 13.75 26.01 -22.40
CA ALA A 279 12.80 26.41 -21.37
C ALA A 279 13.54 27.08 -20.21
N VAL A 280 12.95 28.14 -19.67
CA VAL A 280 13.58 28.94 -18.62
C VAL A 280 13.33 28.25 -17.29
N ASP A 281 14.39 27.94 -16.56
CA ASP A 281 14.30 27.52 -15.16
C ASP A 281 13.74 28.67 -14.33
N VAL A 282 12.60 28.45 -13.67
CA VAL A 282 11.93 29.43 -12.80
C VAL A 282 12.08 29.09 -11.32
N GLY A 283 12.79 27.99 -11.00
CA GLY A 283 13.10 27.56 -9.65
C GLY A 283 12.51 26.19 -9.32
N THR A 284 12.38 25.92 -8.02
CA THR A 284 12.00 24.61 -7.51
C THR A 284 10.72 24.64 -6.71
N ILE A 285 10.02 23.51 -6.71
CA ILE A 285 8.89 23.27 -5.81
C ILE A 285 9.10 22.00 -4.99
N THR A 286 8.48 21.97 -3.82
CA THR A 286 8.32 20.75 -3.02
C THR A 286 6.84 20.49 -2.83
N THR A 287 6.45 19.23 -2.99
CA THR A 287 5.06 18.77 -2.97
C THR A 287 4.83 17.78 -1.84
N ALA A 288 3.60 17.72 -1.33
CA ALA A 288 3.08 16.49 -0.71
C ALA A 288 2.65 15.57 -1.84
N GLU A 289 2.91 14.28 -1.67
CA GLU A 289 2.67 13.29 -2.71
C GLU A 289 1.80 12.16 -2.16
N ASP A 290 0.69 11.92 -2.84
CA ASP A 290 -0.23 10.82 -2.57
C ASP A 290 -0.32 9.97 -3.83
N VAL A 291 0.01 8.68 -3.72
CA VAL A 291 0.03 7.75 -4.85
C VAL A 291 -1.00 6.67 -4.63
N THR A 292 -1.83 6.44 -5.62
CA THR A 292 -2.85 5.38 -5.60
C THR A 292 -2.68 4.49 -6.81
N ASN A 293 -2.64 3.18 -6.62
CA ASN A 293 -2.83 2.22 -7.71
C ASN A 293 -4.24 1.61 -7.57
N LEU A 294 -5.11 1.93 -8.52
CA LEU A 294 -6.47 1.43 -8.59
C LEU A 294 -6.57 0.46 -9.76
N LEU A 295 -6.70 -0.84 -9.48
CA LEU A 295 -6.80 -1.90 -10.50
C LEU A 295 -5.67 -1.86 -11.54
N GLY A 296 -4.45 -1.52 -11.13
CA GLY A 296 -3.28 -1.42 -12.00
C GLY A 296 -3.09 -0.06 -12.66
N MET A 297 -4.01 0.88 -12.48
CA MET A 297 -3.89 2.26 -12.96
C MET A 297 -3.32 3.14 -11.85
N THR A 298 -2.18 3.77 -12.10
CA THR A 298 -1.51 4.64 -11.13
C THR A 298 -2.04 6.07 -11.22
N ASN A 299 -2.41 6.62 -10.07
CA ASN A 299 -2.68 8.03 -9.83
C ASN A 299 -1.57 8.62 -8.96
N THR A 300 -1.10 9.81 -9.30
CA THR A 300 -0.22 10.60 -8.44
C THR A 300 -0.80 11.99 -8.26
N GLU A 301 -1.15 12.33 -7.02
CA GLU A 301 -1.53 13.67 -6.61
C GLU A 301 -0.32 14.37 -5.99
N LEU A 302 -0.10 15.61 -6.42
CA LEU A 302 0.95 16.50 -5.96
C LEU A 302 0.32 17.80 -5.46
N VAL A 303 0.44 18.06 -4.16
CA VAL A 303 0.03 19.35 -3.57
C VAL A 303 1.25 20.20 -3.32
N VAL A 304 1.35 21.37 -3.97
CA VAL A 304 2.48 22.29 -3.82
C VAL A 304 2.51 22.86 -2.39
N ARG A 305 3.64 22.69 -1.70
CA ARG A 305 3.82 23.12 -0.30
C ARG A 305 4.83 24.24 -0.13
N GLY A 306 5.83 24.26 -1.01
CA GLY A 306 6.92 25.21 -0.97
C GLY A 306 7.42 25.51 -2.37
N THR A 307 7.88 26.74 -2.55
CA THR A 307 8.40 27.27 -3.80
C THR A 307 9.69 28.03 -3.50
N THR A 308 10.74 27.80 -4.29
CA THR A 308 11.99 28.55 -4.23
C THR A 308 12.32 29.05 -5.62
N ALA A 309 12.22 30.37 -5.84
CA ALA A 309 12.54 30.97 -7.13
C ALA A 309 14.02 30.77 -7.50
N ALA A 310 14.30 30.68 -8.80
CA ALA A 310 15.67 30.58 -9.29
C ALA A 310 16.47 31.85 -8.91
N SER A 311 17.78 31.66 -8.67
CA SER A 311 18.63 32.76 -8.24
C SER A 311 18.75 33.83 -9.32
N GLY A 312 18.37 35.07 -8.99
CA GLY A 312 18.41 36.21 -9.90
C GLY A 312 17.08 36.51 -10.58
N ASP A 313 16.04 35.73 -10.31
CA ASP A 313 14.69 36.00 -10.78
C ASP A 313 14.10 37.27 -10.17
N THR A 314 13.39 38.01 -11.02
CA THR A 314 12.51 39.09 -10.57
C THR A 314 11.27 38.53 -9.88
N GLY A 315 10.58 39.34 -9.08
CA GLY A 315 9.31 38.92 -8.46
C GLY A 315 8.22 38.52 -9.47
N ALA A 316 8.30 38.98 -10.72
CA ALA A 316 7.40 38.56 -11.78
C ALA A 316 7.72 37.15 -12.31
N GLN A 317 9.01 36.81 -12.43
CA GLN A 317 9.47 35.46 -12.83
C GLN A 317 9.22 34.45 -11.71
N ALA A 318 9.50 34.83 -10.46
CA ALA A 318 9.18 34.00 -9.29
C ALA A 318 7.68 33.70 -9.16
N ALA A 319 6.80 34.57 -9.69
CA ALA A 319 5.36 34.37 -9.71
C ALA A 319 4.90 33.38 -10.80
N GLU A 320 5.79 32.90 -11.67
CA GLU A 320 5.52 31.84 -12.64
C GLU A 320 5.56 30.44 -11.99
N LEU A 321 6.16 30.31 -10.80
CA LEU A 321 6.09 29.08 -10.03
C LEU A 321 4.65 28.78 -9.61
N PRO A 322 4.23 27.50 -9.60
CA PRO A 322 2.95 27.09 -9.05
C PRO A 322 2.76 27.62 -7.62
N ALA A 323 1.60 28.23 -7.35
CA ALA A 323 1.31 28.75 -6.02
C ALA A 323 1.19 27.62 -4.98
N VAL A 324 1.61 27.88 -3.74
CA VAL A 324 1.38 26.94 -2.62
C VAL A 324 -0.11 26.65 -2.48
N GLY A 325 -0.45 25.37 -2.37
CA GLY A 325 -1.81 24.83 -2.37
C GLY A 325 -2.33 24.44 -3.76
N THR A 326 -1.58 24.69 -4.83
CA THR A 326 -1.93 24.16 -6.16
C THR A 326 -1.86 22.65 -6.13
N VAL A 327 -2.88 21.99 -6.68
CA VAL A 327 -2.97 20.54 -6.80
C VAL A 327 -2.78 20.16 -8.27
N TYR A 328 -1.87 19.22 -8.52
CA TYR A 328 -1.76 18.51 -9.79
C TYR A 328 -2.07 17.05 -9.51
N ASP A 329 -3.01 16.47 -10.25
CA ASP A 329 -3.36 15.06 -10.14
C ASP A 329 -3.30 14.45 -11.54
N VAL A 330 -2.55 13.36 -11.66
CA VAL A 330 -2.43 12.62 -12.92
C VAL A 330 -2.84 11.18 -12.71
N PHE A 331 -3.95 10.80 -13.33
CA PHE A 331 -4.44 9.43 -13.35
C PHE A 331 -4.13 8.74 -14.67
N ASN A 332 -3.19 7.80 -14.64
CA ASN A 332 -2.78 7.05 -15.83
C ASN A 332 -3.74 5.89 -16.09
N LEU A 333 -4.52 6.02 -17.17
CA LEU A 333 -5.47 5.01 -17.64
C LEU A 333 -4.79 3.94 -18.52
N GLY A 334 -3.48 4.05 -18.72
CA GLY A 334 -2.67 3.15 -19.54
C GLY A 334 -2.64 3.54 -21.02
N HIS A 335 -1.76 2.87 -21.77
CA HIS A 335 -1.65 3.00 -23.24
C HIS A 335 -1.45 4.45 -23.73
N GLY A 336 -0.79 5.30 -22.94
CA GLY A 336 -0.55 6.71 -23.26
C GLY A 336 -1.77 7.62 -23.06
N VAL A 337 -2.81 7.14 -22.37
CA VAL A 337 -3.97 7.92 -21.97
C VAL A 337 -3.86 8.24 -20.48
N ALA A 338 -3.99 9.51 -20.13
CA ALA A 338 -4.00 9.97 -18.75
C ALA A 338 -5.05 11.07 -18.56
N ASN A 339 -5.71 11.10 -17.43
CA ASN A 339 -6.49 12.24 -16.97
C ASN A 339 -5.55 13.15 -16.17
N VAL A 340 -5.53 14.44 -16.50
CA VAL A 340 -4.70 15.44 -15.84
C VAL A 340 -5.61 16.50 -15.26
N TYR A 341 -5.76 16.45 -13.95
CA TYR A 341 -6.49 17.43 -13.17
C TYR A 341 -5.52 18.46 -12.57
N THR A 342 -5.93 19.72 -12.55
CA THR A 342 -5.18 20.79 -11.91
C THR A 342 -6.14 21.77 -11.24
N ALA A 343 -5.92 22.04 -9.97
CA ALA A 343 -6.60 23.10 -9.23
C ALA A 343 -5.58 24.11 -8.70
N THR A 344 -5.63 25.33 -9.24
CA THR A 344 -4.71 26.39 -8.80
C THR A 344 -5.24 27.07 -7.53
N ALA A 345 -4.35 27.32 -6.57
CA ALA A 345 -4.74 27.96 -5.32
C ALA A 345 -5.03 29.45 -5.46
N GLY A 346 -5.93 29.95 -4.61
CA GLY A 346 -6.18 31.39 -4.40
C GLY A 346 -7.60 31.83 -4.76
N ALA A 347 -7.91 33.11 -4.51
CA ALA A 347 -9.26 33.68 -4.71
C ALA A 347 -9.74 33.69 -6.17
N HIS A 348 -8.82 33.47 -7.11
CA HIS A 348 -9.08 33.35 -8.54
C HIS A 348 -8.54 32.03 -9.09
N GLY A 349 -8.44 31.01 -8.22
CA GLY A 349 -8.09 29.66 -8.60
C GLY A 349 -8.95 29.15 -9.74
N THR A 350 -8.36 28.29 -10.56
CA THR A 350 -8.99 27.65 -11.71
C THR A 350 -8.86 26.16 -11.56
N VAL A 351 -9.95 25.47 -11.85
CA VAL A 351 -9.96 24.01 -12.00
C VAL A 351 -9.93 23.70 -13.49
N THR A 352 -8.95 22.90 -13.89
CA THR A 352 -8.89 22.33 -15.23
C THR A 352 -8.78 20.82 -15.13
N ASP A 353 -9.44 20.13 -16.05
CA ASP A 353 -9.30 18.68 -16.20
C ASP A 353 -9.19 18.36 -17.69
N THR A 354 -8.13 17.66 -18.07
CA THR A 354 -7.87 17.26 -19.45
C THR A 354 -7.59 15.78 -19.54
N LEU A 355 -8.37 15.07 -20.36
CA LEU A 355 -8.00 13.73 -20.79
C LEU A 355 -6.98 13.84 -21.92
N VAL A 356 -5.72 13.53 -21.60
CA VAL A 356 -4.60 13.49 -22.53
C VAL A 356 -4.54 12.12 -23.20
N SER A 357 -4.38 12.11 -24.52
CA SER A 357 -4.21 10.90 -25.31
C SER A 357 -3.25 11.13 -26.48
N PRO A 358 -2.79 10.07 -27.17
CA PRO A 358 -1.98 10.22 -28.38
C PRO A 358 -2.69 10.95 -29.53
N LEU A 359 -4.03 11.08 -29.46
CA LEU A 359 -4.84 11.77 -30.46
C LEU A 359 -5.06 13.27 -30.13
N GLY A 360 -4.58 13.72 -28.98
CA GLY A 360 -4.78 15.07 -28.45
C GLY A 360 -5.50 15.07 -27.09
N GLY A 361 -5.63 16.27 -26.52
CA GLY A 361 -6.32 16.51 -25.25
C GLY A 361 -7.81 16.81 -25.43
N ILE A 362 -8.64 16.27 -24.54
CA ILE A 362 -10.06 16.58 -24.42
C ILE A 362 -10.28 17.30 -23.10
N ASP A 363 -10.84 18.51 -23.16
CA ASP A 363 -11.18 19.31 -21.97
C ASP A 363 -12.43 18.71 -21.28
N LEU A 364 -12.23 18.28 -20.04
CA LEU A 364 -13.23 17.74 -19.13
C LEU A 364 -13.57 18.72 -18.00
N SER A 365 -12.95 19.90 -17.95
CA SER A 365 -13.17 20.92 -16.91
C SER A 365 -14.67 21.23 -16.66
N PRO A 366 -15.57 21.26 -17.68
CA PRO A 366 -17.00 21.47 -17.43
C PRO A 366 -17.68 20.38 -16.58
N LEU A 367 -17.11 19.18 -16.51
CA LEU A 367 -17.64 18.07 -15.71
C LEU A 367 -17.24 18.16 -14.24
N VAL A 368 -16.09 18.80 -13.96
CA VAL A 368 -15.50 18.86 -12.61
C VAL A 368 -15.43 20.27 -12.04
N SER A 369 -16.07 21.26 -12.68
CA SER A 369 -16.00 22.67 -12.24
C SER A 369 -16.54 22.93 -10.82
N GLY A 370 -17.23 21.96 -10.21
CA GLY A 370 -17.70 21.99 -8.82
C GLY A 370 -16.79 21.26 -7.84
N ILE A 371 -15.69 20.66 -8.29
CA ILE A 371 -14.71 19.94 -7.49
C ILE A 371 -13.43 20.79 -7.51
N ASP A 372 -13.09 21.41 -6.39
CA ASP A 372 -11.86 22.20 -6.25
C ASP A 372 -11.03 21.65 -5.09
N ALA A 373 -10.11 20.73 -5.42
CA ALA A 373 -9.19 20.11 -4.46
C ALA A 373 -8.24 21.09 -3.77
N ALA A 374 -8.04 22.31 -4.30
CA ALA A 374 -7.25 23.34 -3.63
C ALA A 374 -8.02 24.03 -2.49
N VAL A 375 -9.34 23.80 -2.39
CA VAL A 375 -10.22 24.33 -1.34
C VAL A 375 -10.46 23.26 -0.27
N PRO A 376 -10.25 23.58 1.03
CA PRO A 376 -10.53 22.63 2.10
C PRO A 376 -12.01 22.24 2.16
N LEU A 377 -12.27 20.95 2.39
CA LEU A 377 -13.61 20.40 2.60
C LEU A 377 -14.36 21.17 3.71
N GLN A 378 -15.62 21.55 3.43
CA GLN A 378 -16.48 22.22 4.40
C GLN A 378 -17.55 21.25 4.93
N PRO A 379 -17.58 20.94 6.23
CA PRO A 379 -18.58 20.02 6.79
C PRO A 379 -20.02 20.46 6.55
N GLY A 380 -20.26 21.77 6.42
CA GLY A 380 -21.58 22.35 6.14
C GLY A 380 -22.17 21.91 4.80
N ASP A 381 -21.35 21.57 3.81
CA ASP A 381 -21.80 21.21 2.46
C ASP A 381 -22.68 19.96 2.47
N ALA A 382 -22.41 19.02 3.38
CA ALA A 382 -23.21 17.82 3.58
C ALA A 382 -24.66 18.11 4.00
N PHE A 383 -24.92 19.30 4.56
CA PHE A 383 -26.24 19.69 5.08
C PHE A 383 -26.98 20.66 4.17
N THR A 384 -26.38 21.11 3.06
CA THR A 384 -26.98 22.13 2.17
C THR A 384 -28.35 21.71 1.65
N ALA A 385 -28.55 20.42 1.38
CA ALA A 385 -29.84 19.86 0.94
C ALA A 385 -30.92 19.84 2.06
N LEU A 386 -30.53 20.03 3.32
CA LEU A 386 -31.42 20.04 4.49
C LEU A 386 -31.81 21.45 4.93
N VAL A 387 -31.14 22.49 4.43
CA VAL A 387 -31.43 23.89 4.75
C VAL A 387 -32.54 24.39 3.82
N GLY A 388 -33.80 24.22 4.21
CA GLY A 388 -34.95 24.73 3.46
C GLY A 388 -36.24 23.91 3.54
N HIS A 389 -36.29 22.87 4.37
CA HIS A 389 -37.50 22.08 4.65
C HIS A 389 -38.13 22.45 6.00
#